data_AF-A0A9N9MHD7-F1
#
_entry.id   AF-A0A9N9MHD7-F1
#
_cell.length_a   1.000
_cell.length_b   1.000
_cell.length_c   1.000
_cell.angle_alpha   90.00
_cell.angle_beta   90.00
_cell.angle_gamma   90.00
#
_symmetry.space_group_name_H-M   'P 1'
#
loop_
_entity.id
_entity.type
_entity.pdbx_description
1 polymer ?
#
loop_
_entity_poly.entity_id
_entity_poly.type
_entity_poly.pdbx_seq_one_letter_code
_entity_poly.pdbx_strand_id
1 'polypeptide(L)'
;MEIMEKLDSNDDPEWAIGAKMFKGDESDEWKNRRAIPLTETSSFLRAHDSGGILNTQREEDHTRIFASLVPDEVIYHIQDYTKRTFDACLLFGDVSGFTDLCEKYNKTGKGGPSKLTQVLNNYIGAMVQEILSHDGDVFKFSGDAFIALWKVTENLSMKDAVHEAIDCSLG
;
A
#
# COMPACT_ATOMS: atom_id res chain seq x y z
N MET A 1 -37.69 -25.27 -27.75
CA MET A 1 -38.74 -24.60 -26.94
C MET A 1 -38.13 -24.42 -25.56
N GLU A 2 -37.36 -23.35 -25.40
CA GLU A 2 -37.81 -22.08 -24.76
C GLU A 2 -37.92 -22.25 -23.24
N ILE A 3 -36.85 -21.93 -22.49
CA ILE A 3 -36.38 -20.62 -21.98
C ILE A 3 -37.26 -20.12 -20.80
N MET A 4 -36.55 -19.68 -19.74
CA MET A 4 -36.84 -18.67 -18.71
C MET A 4 -36.73 -19.27 -17.29
N GLU A 5 -35.57 -19.12 -16.63
CA GLU A 5 -35.09 -17.89 -15.98
C GLU A 5 -35.82 -17.62 -14.66
N LYS A 6 -35.19 -18.04 -13.56
CA LYS A 6 -35.15 -17.28 -12.32
C LYS A 6 -33.71 -17.25 -11.84
N LEU A 7 -32.94 -16.33 -12.42
CA LEU A 7 -31.77 -15.77 -11.77
C LEU A 7 -32.30 -14.95 -10.60
N ASP A 8 -32.23 -15.51 -9.40
CA ASP A 8 -32.52 -14.76 -8.19
C ASP A 8 -31.42 -13.68 -8.06
N SER A 9 -31.82 -12.44 -8.27
CA SER A 9 -30.94 -11.31 -8.53
C SER A 9 -30.59 -10.57 -7.24
N ASN A 10 -30.22 -11.30 -6.18
CA ASN A 10 -29.87 -10.67 -4.91
C ASN A 10 -28.86 -11.42 -4.02
N ASP A 11 -28.11 -12.38 -4.57
CA ASP A 11 -26.94 -12.91 -3.86
C ASP A 11 -25.78 -11.91 -3.99
N ASP A 12 -25.83 -10.83 -3.19
CA ASP A 12 -24.61 -10.19 -2.74
C ASP A 12 -23.82 -11.25 -1.97
N PRO A 13 -22.61 -11.61 -2.41
CA PRO A 13 -21.84 -12.60 -1.70
C PRO A 13 -21.40 -12.02 -0.34
N GLU A 14 -22.08 -12.45 0.73
CA GLU A 14 -21.72 -12.23 2.14
C GLU A 14 -20.28 -12.66 2.51
N TRP A 15 -19.53 -13.26 1.59
CA TRP A 15 -18.13 -13.64 1.77
C TRP A 15 -17.13 -12.54 1.38
N ALA A 16 -17.57 -11.41 0.81
CA ALA A 16 -16.68 -10.26 0.62
C ALA A 16 -16.08 -9.93 1.99
N ILE A 17 -14.76 -10.17 2.11
CA ILE A 17 -13.95 -9.92 3.32
C ILE A 17 -14.51 -8.66 3.94
N GLY A 18 -15.12 -8.82 5.12
CA GLY A 18 -15.86 -7.75 5.76
C GLY A 18 -14.91 -6.61 6.06
N ALA A 19 -14.76 -5.69 5.10
CA ALA A 19 -14.25 -4.35 5.27
C ALA A 19 -15.33 -3.56 6.01
N LYS A 20 -15.74 -4.08 7.17
CA LYS A 20 -16.75 -3.48 8.02
C LYS A 20 -16.09 -2.30 8.70
N MET A 21 -16.09 -1.20 7.95
CA MET A 21 -16.14 0.17 8.44
C MET A 21 -15.15 0.51 9.56
N PHE A 22 -13.90 0.76 9.18
CA PHE A 22 -13.13 1.78 9.88
C PHE A 22 -13.56 3.14 9.37
N LYS A 23 -14.66 3.63 9.96
CA LYS A 23 -15.05 5.03 9.91
C LYS A 23 -14.53 5.68 11.19
N GLY A 24 -13.21 5.64 11.37
CA GLY A 24 -12.48 6.47 12.32
C GLY A 24 -11.96 7.69 11.57
N ASP A 25 -11.97 8.86 12.20
CA ASP A 25 -11.58 10.17 11.65
C ASP A 25 -10.52 10.07 10.54
N GLU A 26 -10.93 10.27 9.28
CA GLU A 26 -10.02 10.38 8.12
C GLU A 26 -9.25 11.70 8.23
N SER A 27 -8.18 11.74 9.03
CA SER A 27 -7.09 12.66 8.73
C SER A 27 -6.30 12.03 7.59
N ASP A 28 -6.46 12.57 6.38
CA ASP A 28 -5.68 12.22 5.19
C ASP A 28 -4.18 12.59 5.32
N GLU A 29 -3.71 12.83 6.55
CA GLU A 29 -2.34 13.23 6.88
C GLU A 29 -1.32 12.19 6.44
N TRP A 30 -1.66 10.90 6.48
CA TRP A 30 -0.78 9.82 6.01
C TRP A 30 -0.41 9.97 4.52
N LYS A 31 -1.34 10.49 3.68
CA LYS A 31 -1.09 10.73 2.25
C LYS A 31 -0.02 11.79 2.02
N ASN A 32 0.15 12.70 2.98
CA ASN A 32 1.12 13.79 2.91
C ASN A 32 2.53 13.38 3.38
N ARG A 33 2.67 12.28 4.15
CA ARG A 33 3.99 11.82 4.63
C ARG A 33 4.97 11.56 3.50
N ARG A 34 4.51 10.93 2.41
CA ARG A 34 5.36 10.67 1.22
C ARG A 34 5.46 11.86 0.25
N ALA A 35 4.64 12.89 0.38
CA ALA A 35 4.63 14.02 -0.56
C ALA A 35 5.79 15.02 -0.33
N ILE A 36 6.24 15.15 0.92
CA ILE A 36 7.28 16.10 1.34
C ILE A 36 8.66 15.74 0.75
N PRO A 37 9.13 14.48 0.84
CA PRO A 37 10.42 14.09 0.27
C PRO A 37 10.42 14.15 -1.27
N LEU A 38 9.24 14.02 -1.90
CA LEU A 38 9.11 14.06 -3.35
C LEU A 38 9.26 15.45 -3.93
N THR A 39 8.90 16.49 -3.16
CA THR A 39 9.10 17.89 -3.57
C THR A 39 10.59 18.24 -3.56
N GLU A 40 11.32 17.75 -2.56
CA GLU A 40 12.77 17.87 -2.53
C GLU A 40 13.41 17.03 -3.64
N THR A 41 13.00 15.76 -3.81
CA THR A 41 13.49 14.87 -4.88
C THR A 41 13.25 15.45 -6.27
N SER A 42 12.08 16.02 -6.54
CA SER A 42 11.78 16.66 -7.82
C SER A 42 12.65 17.92 -8.02
N SER A 43 12.88 18.71 -6.97
CA SER A 43 13.82 19.83 -7.03
C SER A 43 15.26 19.39 -7.33
N PHE A 44 15.68 18.24 -6.81
CA PHE A 44 16.98 17.63 -7.12
C PHE A 44 17.07 17.13 -8.57
N LEU A 45 16.03 16.47 -9.09
CA LEU A 45 15.97 16.08 -10.50
C LEU A 45 15.98 17.32 -11.42
N ARG A 46 15.29 18.39 -11.03
CA ARG A 46 15.24 19.68 -11.75
C ARG A 46 16.58 20.42 -11.79
N ALA A 47 17.42 20.29 -10.75
CA ALA A 47 18.76 20.90 -10.75
C ALA A 47 19.67 20.34 -11.86
N HIS A 48 19.34 19.16 -12.40
CA HIS A 48 20.08 18.50 -13.46
C HIS A 48 19.51 18.71 -14.87
N ASP A 49 18.28 19.26 -15.01
CA ASP A 49 17.62 19.45 -16.31
C ASP A 49 17.30 20.93 -16.57
N SER A 50 18.14 21.56 -17.40
CA SER A 50 17.98 22.95 -17.83
C SER A 50 17.03 23.06 -19.02
N GLY A 51 15.73 22.78 -18.84
CA GLY A 51 14.77 23.00 -19.92
C GLY A 51 13.32 22.59 -19.66
N GLY A 52 12.46 23.55 -19.31
CA GLY A 52 11.02 23.49 -19.65
C GLY A 52 10.03 23.66 -18.49
N ILE A 53 9.38 24.83 -18.43
CA ILE A 53 8.36 25.21 -17.43
C ILE A 53 6.97 24.57 -17.71
N LEU A 54 6.82 23.82 -18.82
CA LEU A 54 5.53 23.24 -19.26
C LEU A 54 5.36 21.74 -18.96
N ASN A 55 6.40 21.04 -18.51
CA ASN A 55 6.37 19.58 -18.27
C ASN A 55 6.23 19.21 -16.77
N THR A 56 6.18 20.23 -15.91
CA THR A 56 6.40 20.13 -14.47
C THR A 56 5.34 19.29 -13.75
N GLN A 57 4.06 19.44 -14.12
CA GLN A 57 2.97 18.71 -13.46
C GLN A 57 2.97 17.21 -13.83
N ARG A 58 3.34 16.88 -15.07
CA ARG A 58 3.44 15.48 -15.53
C ARG A 58 4.64 14.77 -14.92
N GLU A 59 5.76 15.47 -14.78
CA GLU A 59 6.96 14.95 -14.12
C GLU A 59 6.71 14.69 -12.63
N GLU A 60 6.05 15.62 -11.94
CA GLU A 60 5.65 15.44 -10.53
C GLU A 60 4.72 14.23 -10.36
N ASP A 61 3.72 14.07 -11.22
CA ASP A 61 2.82 12.91 -11.21
C ASP A 61 3.58 11.60 -11.42
N HIS A 62 4.52 11.58 -12.36
CA HIS A 62 5.36 10.41 -12.60
C HIS A 62 6.26 10.10 -11.40
N THR A 63 6.89 11.10 -10.78
CA THR A 63 7.73 10.92 -9.59
C THR A 63 6.93 10.35 -8.43
N ARG A 64 5.68 10.82 -8.23
CA ARG A 64 4.77 10.27 -7.20
C ARG A 64 4.42 8.81 -7.46
N ILE A 65 4.17 8.45 -8.71
CA ILE A 65 3.91 7.07 -9.10
C ILE A 65 5.13 6.19 -8.84
N PHE A 66 6.33 6.62 -9.24
CA PHE A 66 7.53 5.81 -9.01
C PHE A 66 7.88 5.68 -7.52
N ALA A 67 7.66 6.72 -6.75
CA ALA A 67 7.89 6.71 -5.31
C ALA A 67 6.92 5.81 -4.54
N SER A 68 5.69 5.61 -5.03
CA SER A 68 4.77 4.66 -4.37
C SER A 68 5.22 3.21 -4.47
N LEU A 69 6.12 2.90 -5.41
CA LEU A 69 6.65 1.56 -5.67
C LEU A 69 7.86 1.21 -4.81
N VAL A 70 8.42 2.17 -4.08
CA VAL A 70 9.64 1.98 -3.30
C VAL A 70 9.41 2.36 -1.83
N PRO A 71 10.08 1.68 -0.88
CA PRO A 71 10.06 2.06 0.52
C PRO A 71 10.66 3.46 0.71
N ASP A 72 10.23 4.12 1.78
CA ASP A 72 10.69 5.45 2.16
C ASP A 72 12.22 5.47 2.34
N GLU A 73 12.80 4.40 2.88
CA GLU A 73 14.25 4.23 3.06
C GLU A 73 15.05 4.34 1.75
N VAL A 74 14.44 4.00 0.61
CA VAL A 74 15.04 4.17 -0.73
C VAL A 74 14.87 5.59 -1.22
N ILE A 75 13.69 6.20 -1.02
CA ILE A 75 13.37 7.56 -1.45
C ILE A 75 14.34 8.56 -0.80
N TYR A 76 14.51 8.48 0.52
CA TYR A 76 15.38 9.38 1.27
C TYR A 76 16.87 9.24 0.93
N HIS A 77 17.28 8.14 0.30
CA HIS A 77 18.68 7.83 0.01
C HIS A 77 18.93 7.45 -1.45
N ILE A 78 18.22 8.10 -2.38
CA ILE A 78 18.23 7.74 -3.81
C ILE A 78 19.61 7.80 -4.48
N GLN A 79 20.56 8.57 -3.92
CA GLN A 79 21.94 8.70 -4.41
C GLN A 79 22.94 7.79 -3.69
N ASP A 80 22.52 7.17 -2.58
CA ASP A 80 23.38 6.33 -1.77
C ASP A 80 23.07 4.85 -2.00
N TYR A 81 23.98 4.22 -2.76
CA TYR A 81 23.95 2.79 -3.10
C TYR A 81 24.77 1.94 -2.12
N THR A 82 25.29 2.53 -1.04
CA THR A 82 26.08 1.79 -0.06
C THR A 82 25.18 0.94 0.85
N LYS A 83 25.78 -0.10 1.44
CA LYS A 83 25.07 -0.93 2.41
C LYS A 83 24.84 -0.14 3.69
N ARG A 84 23.58 0.00 4.08
CA ARG A 84 23.17 0.63 5.36
C ARG A 84 22.80 -0.44 6.40
N THR A 85 23.04 -0.10 7.66
CA THR A 85 22.65 -0.91 8.82
C THR A 85 21.88 0.00 9.77
N PHE A 86 20.69 -0.43 10.19
CA PHE A 86 19.86 0.28 11.15
C PHE A 86 19.03 -0.73 11.93
N ASP A 87 18.60 -0.33 13.12
CA ASP A 87 17.71 -1.12 13.95
C ASP A 87 16.25 -0.82 13.59
N ALA A 88 15.42 -1.85 13.54
CA ALA A 88 14.00 -1.69 13.22
C ALA A 88 13.16 -2.86 13.74
N CYS A 89 11.88 -2.60 13.97
CA CYS A 89 10.87 -3.63 14.13
C CYS A 89 10.31 -4.03 12.76
N LEU A 90 10.13 -5.34 12.54
CA LEU A 90 9.55 -5.89 11.32
C LEU A 90 8.23 -6.58 11.65
N LEU A 91 7.18 -6.23 10.92
CA LEU A 91 5.92 -6.97 10.91
C LEU A 91 5.88 -7.78 9.61
N PHE A 92 5.72 -9.10 9.75
CA PHE A 92 5.45 -9.99 8.62
C PHE A 92 3.99 -10.43 8.70
N GLY A 93 3.22 -10.08 7.67
CA GLY A 93 1.82 -10.46 7.55
C GLY A 93 1.60 -11.39 6.37
N ASP A 94 0.79 -12.43 6.57
CA ASP A 94 0.33 -13.34 5.51
C ASP A 94 -1.18 -13.19 5.31
N VAL A 95 -1.58 -12.93 4.08
CA VAL A 95 -2.97 -12.68 3.69
C VAL A 95 -3.64 -13.99 3.35
N SER A 96 -4.22 -14.62 4.37
CA SER A 96 -5.00 -15.84 4.19
C SER A 96 -6.23 -15.64 3.29
N GLY A 97 -6.56 -16.63 2.46
CA GLY A 97 -7.75 -16.65 1.62
C GLY A 97 -7.62 -16.00 0.24
N PHE A 98 -6.51 -15.29 -0.04
CA PHE A 98 -6.23 -14.73 -1.37
C PHE A 98 -6.01 -15.83 -2.42
N THR A 99 -5.20 -16.83 -2.08
CA THR A 99 -4.89 -17.96 -2.96
C THR A 99 -6.15 -18.76 -3.32
N ASP A 100 -7.01 -19.02 -2.34
CA ASP A 100 -8.29 -19.70 -2.54
C ASP A 100 -9.29 -18.88 -3.39
N LEU A 101 -9.30 -17.56 -3.23
CA LEU A 101 -10.15 -16.65 -3.99
C LEU A 101 -9.74 -16.60 -5.47
N CYS A 102 -8.44 -16.52 -5.74
CA CYS A 102 -7.88 -16.57 -7.09
C CYS A 102 -8.26 -17.88 -7.79
N GLU A 103 -8.16 -19.02 -7.10
CA GLU A 103 -8.57 -20.31 -7.66
C GLU A 103 -10.07 -20.38 -7.98
N LYS A 104 -10.93 -19.89 -7.07
CA LYS A 104 -12.39 -19.92 -7.26
C LYS A 104 -12.84 -19.05 -8.43
N TYR A 105 -12.27 -17.86 -8.57
CA TYR A 105 -12.58 -16.96 -9.70
C TYR A 105 -12.10 -17.52 -11.04
N ASN A 106 -10.93 -18.17 -11.07
CA ASN A 106 -10.42 -18.81 -12.27
C ASN A 106 -11.31 -19.99 -12.73
N LYS A 107 -11.97 -20.68 -11.78
CA LYS A 107 -12.88 -21.81 -12.05
C LYS A 107 -14.30 -21.40 -12.44
N THR A 108 -14.81 -20.26 -11.98
CA THR A 108 -16.24 -19.89 -12.16
C THR A 108 -16.55 -19.10 -13.43
N GLY A 109 -15.56 -18.52 -14.12
CA GLY A 109 -15.73 -17.87 -15.44
C GLY A 109 -16.72 -16.69 -15.51
N LYS A 110 -17.38 -16.34 -14.39
CA LYS A 110 -18.48 -15.36 -14.30
C LYS A 110 -18.11 -14.05 -13.61
N GLY A 111 -16.89 -13.95 -13.06
CA GLY A 111 -16.32 -12.71 -12.59
C GLY A 111 -14.99 -12.51 -13.27
N GLY A 112 -14.93 -11.63 -14.28
CA GLY A 112 -13.68 -11.38 -15.00
C GLY A 112 -12.56 -10.90 -14.07
N PRO A 113 -11.29 -10.92 -14.53
CA PRO A 113 -10.11 -10.54 -13.74
C PRO A 113 -10.25 -9.21 -12.99
N SER A 114 -11.01 -8.28 -13.57
CA SER A 114 -11.30 -6.96 -13.02
C SER A 114 -11.91 -6.98 -11.60
N LYS A 115 -12.85 -7.89 -11.30
CA LYS A 115 -13.52 -7.90 -9.98
C LYS A 115 -12.59 -8.44 -8.89
N LEU A 116 -11.72 -9.39 -9.23
CA LEU A 116 -10.67 -9.90 -8.35
C LEU A 116 -9.63 -8.81 -8.06
N THR A 117 -9.17 -8.10 -9.10
CA THR A 117 -8.23 -6.98 -8.96
C THR A 117 -8.80 -5.85 -8.11
N GLN A 118 -10.10 -5.55 -8.23
CA GLN A 118 -10.73 -4.52 -7.42
C GLN A 118 -10.78 -4.90 -5.94
N VAL A 119 -11.18 -6.13 -5.61
CA VAL A 119 -11.17 -6.62 -4.22
C VAL A 119 -9.75 -6.61 -3.65
N LEU A 120 -8.77 -7.04 -4.45
CA LEU A 120 -7.37 -7.03 -4.06
C LEU A 120 -6.85 -5.63 -3.75
N ASN A 121 -7.09 -4.67 -4.66
CA ASN A 121 -6.63 -3.30 -4.48
C ASN A 121 -7.28 -2.64 -3.27
N ASN A 122 -8.55 -2.93 -2.99
CA ASN A 122 -9.23 -2.41 -1.80
C ASN A 122 -8.62 -3.00 -0.51
N TYR A 123 -8.36 -4.31 -0.50
CA TYR A 123 -7.78 -4.99 0.65
C TYR A 123 -6.34 -4.54 0.93
N ILE A 124 -5.48 -4.52 -0.10
CA ILE A 124 -4.11 -3.99 0.02
C ILE A 124 -4.14 -2.52 0.41
N GLY A 125 -5.04 -1.74 -0.17
CA GLY A 125 -5.20 -0.32 0.15
C GLY A 125 -5.49 -0.10 1.63
N ALA A 126 -6.43 -0.86 2.21
CA ALA A 126 -6.75 -0.78 3.63
C ALA A 126 -5.56 -1.15 4.52
N MET A 127 -4.85 -2.25 4.21
CA MET A 127 -3.66 -2.65 4.97
C MET A 127 -2.54 -1.60 4.90
N VAL A 128 -2.27 -1.07 3.70
CA VAL A 128 -1.25 -0.03 3.50
C VAL A 128 -1.62 1.23 4.29
N GLN A 129 -2.90 1.62 4.25
CA GLN A 129 -3.39 2.76 5.02
C GLN A 129 -3.15 2.58 6.52
N GLU A 130 -3.44 1.39 7.06
CA GLU A 130 -3.22 1.10 8.48
C GLU A 130 -1.74 1.21 8.86
N ILE A 131 -0.87 0.55 8.09
CA ILE A 131 0.58 0.58 8.31
C ILE A 131 1.12 2.01 8.28
N LEU A 132 0.68 2.81 7.29
CA LEU A 132 1.14 4.19 7.16
C LEU A 132 0.56 5.12 8.21
N SER A 133 -0.59 4.79 8.80
CA SER A 133 -1.21 5.59 9.88
C SER A 133 -0.51 5.39 11.22
N HIS A 134 0.07 4.21 11.44
CA HIS A 134 0.88 3.86 12.61
C HIS A 134 2.37 4.17 12.45
N ASP A 135 2.72 5.12 11.59
CA ASP A 135 4.09 5.49 11.28
C ASP A 135 5.01 4.39 10.71
N GLY A 136 4.44 3.27 10.27
CA GLY A 136 5.15 2.22 9.58
C GLY A 136 5.42 2.56 8.11
N ASP A 137 6.28 1.76 7.50
CA ASP A 137 6.50 1.75 6.06
C ASP A 137 6.39 0.34 5.49
N VAL A 138 5.86 0.23 4.27
CA VAL A 138 5.72 -1.06 3.58
C VAL A 138 7.01 -1.35 2.83
N PHE A 139 7.77 -2.31 3.35
CA PHE A 139 9.07 -2.66 2.80
C PHE A 139 8.96 -3.50 1.53
N LYS A 140 8.10 -4.53 1.53
CA LYS A 140 7.96 -5.43 0.38
C LYS A 140 6.64 -6.22 0.40
N PHE A 141 6.04 -6.36 -0.78
CA PHE A 141 5.02 -7.37 -1.06
C PHE A 141 5.63 -8.61 -1.72
N SER A 142 5.20 -9.80 -1.31
CA SER A 142 5.62 -11.09 -1.86
C SER A 142 4.43 -12.03 -1.95
N GLY A 143 3.74 -12.05 -3.11
CA GLY A 143 2.54 -12.86 -3.30
C GLY A 143 1.41 -12.41 -2.39
N ASP A 144 1.00 -13.29 -1.47
CA ASP A 144 0.02 -13.07 -0.41
C ASP A 144 0.64 -12.55 0.90
N ALA A 145 1.96 -12.40 0.99
CA ALA A 145 2.60 -11.86 2.19
C ALA A 145 3.13 -10.43 1.99
N PHE A 146 3.25 -9.69 3.09
CA PHE A 146 3.90 -8.40 3.12
C PHE A 146 4.85 -8.27 4.32
N ILE A 147 5.83 -7.38 4.17
CA ILE A 147 6.74 -6.96 5.23
C ILE A 147 6.55 -5.47 5.43
N ALA A 148 6.23 -5.08 6.66
CA ALA A 148 6.22 -3.70 7.12
C ALA A 148 7.36 -3.45 8.13
N LEU A 149 7.79 -2.20 8.22
CA LEU A 149 9.00 -1.76 8.91
C LEU A 149 8.70 -0.53 9.76
N TRP A 150 9.14 -0.57 11.01
CA TRP A 150 9.23 0.60 11.89
C TRP A 150 10.70 0.83 12.24
N LYS A 151 11.29 1.85 11.63
CA LYS A 151 12.71 2.20 11.80
C LYS A 151 12.92 2.88 13.15
N VAL A 152 13.89 2.41 13.93
CA VAL A 152 14.30 3.09 15.17
C VAL A 152 14.98 4.40 14.78
N THR A 153 14.52 5.50 15.38
CA THR A 153 15.06 6.84 15.19
C THR A 153 15.46 7.44 16.53
N GLU A 154 16.06 8.63 16.53
CA GLU A 154 16.38 9.34 17.78
C GLU A 154 15.14 9.59 18.66
N ASN A 155 13.94 9.67 18.04
CA ASN A 155 12.68 9.95 18.71
C ASN A 155 11.79 8.72 18.91
N LEU A 156 12.15 7.56 18.34
CA LEU A 156 11.37 6.33 18.41
C LEU A 156 12.28 5.19 18.86
N SER A 157 12.12 4.72 20.10
CA SER A 157 12.91 3.60 20.60
C SER A 157 12.45 2.27 19.99
N MET A 158 13.28 1.22 20.08
CA MET A 158 12.88 -0.13 19.66
C MET A 158 11.58 -0.60 20.36
N LYS A 159 11.39 -0.22 21.62
CA LYS A 159 10.19 -0.57 22.37
C LYS A 159 8.96 0.10 21.78
N ASP A 160 9.07 1.38 21.45
CA ASP A 160 7.98 2.15 20.87
C ASP A 160 7.65 1.65 19.45
N ALA A 161 8.67 1.36 18.64
CA ALA A 161 8.51 0.74 17.32
C ALA A 161 7.76 -0.61 17.39
N VAL A 162 8.02 -1.42 18.42
CA VAL A 162 7.28 -2.67 18.64
C VAL A 162 5.84 -2.40 19.08
N HIS A 163 5.60 -1.39 19.92
CA HIS A 163 4.24 -1.01 20.31
C HIS A 163 3.43 -0.55 19.10
N GLU A 164 3.97 0.33 18.26
CA GLU A 164 3.31 0.78 17.04
C GLU A 164 3.01 -0.36 16.08
N ALA A 165 3.95 -1.30 15.90
CA ALA A 165 3.73 -2.48 15.08
C ALA A 165 2.62 -3.40 15.63
N ILE A 166 2.51 -3.52 16.96
CA ILE A 166 1.44 -4.29 17.61
C ILE A 166 0.10 -3.56 17.44
N ASP A 167 0.05 -2.26 17.72
CA ASP A 167 -1.18 -1.47 17.60
C ASP A 167 -1.70 -1.48 16.16
N CYS A 168 -0.81 -1.32 15.18
CA CYS A 168 -1.10 -1.49 13.75
C CYS A 168 -1.66 -2.87 13.39
N SER A 169 -1.22 -3.93 14.07
CA SER A 169 -1.69 -5.28 13.79
C SER A 169 -3.08 -5.58 14.37
N LEU A 170 -3.58 -4.72 15.28
CA LEU A 170 -4.84 -4.88 15.97
C LEU A 170 -5.94 -3.94 15.43
N GLY A 171 -5.56 -2.88 14.71
CA GLY A 171 -6.44 -2.03 13.91
C GLY A 171 -7.00 -2.81 12.72
#